data_AF-A0A1B0BIN0-F1
#
_entry.id   AF-A0A1B0BIN0-F1
#
_cell.length_a   1.000
_cell.length_b   1.000
_cell.length_c   1.000
_cell.angle_alpha   90.00
_cell.angle_beta   90.00
_cell.angle_gamma   90.00
#
_symmetry.space_group_name_H-M   'P 1'
#
loop_
_entity.id
_entity.type
_entity.pdbx_description
1 polymer ?
#
loop_
_entity_poly.entity_id
_entity_poly.type
_entity_poly.pdbx_seq_one_letter_code
_entity_poly.pdbx_strand_id
1 'polypeptide(L)'
;MVLGRCLDATSAAGNKPGRIPFRESKLTMLLQTALQGREKLTMVVNLTPLDKYYEENSNVLNFASIARNIIFKSSIAFKNHTRYSNFMGDIRYDIEEVDKAKDEYIQDLAEENARLHEELQSLRAQLEEQEQILHSS
;
A
#
# COMPACT_ATOMS: atom_id res chain seq x y z
N MET A 1 5.64 4.73 29.14
CA MET A 1 4.18 4.77 28.82
C MET A 1 3.67 3.37 28.46
N VAL A 2 2.41 3.05 28.76
CA VAL A 2 1.79 1.74 28.45
C VAL A 2 1.72 1.48 26.95
N LEU A 3 1.35 2.48 26.14
CA LEU A 3 1.23 2.32 24.68
C LEU A 3 2.57 1.91 24.03
N GLY A 4 3.69 2.50 24.45
CA GLY A 4 5.01 2.12 23.94
C GLY A 4 5.38 0.68 24.25
N ARG A 5 5.06 0.20 25.46
CA ARG A 5 5.25 -1.20 25.85
C ARG A 5 4.37 -2.14 25.03
N CYS A 6 3.15 -1.72 24.67
CA CYS A 6 2.28 -2.48 23.78
C CYS A 6 2.83 -2.56 22.35
N LEU A 7 3.30 -1.43 21.80
CA LEU A 7 3.86 -1.36 20.46
C LEU A 7 5.15 -2.18 20.31
N ASP A 8 6.05 -2.05 21.29
CA ASP A 8 7.31 -2.80 21.30
C ASP A 8 7.04 -4.31 21.32
N ALA A 9 6.09 -4.76 22.15
CA ALA A 9 5.68 -6.15 22.25
C ALA A 9 4.93 -6.69 21.01
N THR A 10 4.32 -5.84 20.18
CA THR A 10 3.62 -6.25 18.95
C THR A 10 4.46 -6.07 17.68
N SER A 11 5.58 -5.36 17.75
CA SER A 11 6.49 -5.15 16.63
C SER A 11 7.22 -6.43 16.24
N ALA A 12 7.57 -6.56 14.96
CA ALA A 12 8.33 -7.71 14.42
C ALA A 12 9.71 -7.90 15.07
N ALA A 13 10.31 -6.82 15.58
CA ALA A 13 11.62 -6.79 16.22
C ALA A 13 11.56 -7.05 17.73
N GLY A 14 10.36 -7.03 18.32
CA GLY A 14 10.17 -7.28 19.74
C GLY A 14 10.39 -8.75 20.11
N ASN A 15 11.06 -8.99 21.23
CA ASN A 15 11.05 -10.31 21.87
C ASN A 15 9.61 -10.67 22.20
N LYS A 16 9.04 -11.71 21.57
CA LYS A 16 7.67 -12.20 21.83
C LYS A 16 7.48 -12.39 23.35
N PRO A 17 6.83 -11.46 24.06
CA PRO A 17 6.68 -11.61 25.49
C PRO A 17 5.34 -12.30 25.78
N GLY A 18 5.12 -12.68 27.04
CA GLY A 18 3.84 -13.24 27.50
C GLY A 18 2.65 -12.27 27.33
N ARG A 19 2.01 -11.87 28.42
CA ARG A 19 0.80 -11.04 28.35
C ARG A 19 1.14 -9.59 27.94
N ILE A 20 0.75 -9.17 26.74
CA ILE A 20 0.85 -7.77 26.30
C ILE A 20 -0.05 -6.89 27.19
N PRO A 21 0.43 -5.74 27.72
CA PRO A 21 -0.25 -4.97 28.76
C PRO A 21 -1.43 -4.10 28.27
N PHE A 22 -2.22 -4.56 27.30
CA PHE A 22 -3.37 -3.79 26.78
C PHE A 22 -4.37 -3.37 27.86
N ARG A 23 -4.50 -4.17 28.93
CA ARG A 23 -5.43 -3.95 30.05
C ARG A 23 -4.95 -2.91 31.06
N GLU A 24 -3.70 -2.45 30.98
CA GLU A 24 -3.15 -1.46 31.93
C GLU A 24 -3.66 -0.03 31.65
N SER A 25 -4.27 0.23 30.49
CA SER A 25 -4.94 1.50 30.21
C SER A 25 -6.18 1.32 29.33
N LYS A 26 -7.22 2.13 29.56
CA LYS A 26 -8.45 2.12 28.74
C LYS A 26 -8.15 2.40 27.26
N LEU A 27 -7.20 3.31 26.98
CA LEU A 27 -6.77 3.64 25.62
C LEU A 27 -6.19 2.40 24.92
N THR A 28 -5.26 1.69 25.56
CA THR A 28 -4.66 0.48 24.97
C THR A 28 -5.64 -0.69 24.89
N MET A 29 -6.72 -0.70 25.68
CA MET A 29 -7.80 -1.66 25.49
C MET A 29 -8.61 -1.37 24.23
N LEU A 30 -8.93 -0.11 23.97
CA LEU A 30 -9.64 0.31 22.76
C LEU A 30 -8.80 0.05 21.50
N LEU A 31 -7.51 0.36 21.55
CA LEU A 31 -6.59 0.19 20.41
C LEU A 31 -6.05 -1.24 20.26
N GLN A 32 -6.49 -2.19 21.10
CA GLN A 32 -5.92 -3.53 21.12
C GLN A 32 -5.98 -4.21 19.75
N THR A 33 -7.12 -4.13 19.07
CA THR A 33 -7.34 -4.78 17.76
C THR A 33 -6.41 -4.22 16.69
N ALA A 34 -6.22 -2.90 16.65
CA ALA A 34 -5.32 -2.20 15.73
C ALA A 34 -3.86 -2.52 16.01
N LEU A 35 -3.44 -2.46 17.27
CA LEU A 35 -2.06 -2.74 17.68
C LEU A 35 -1.66 -4.20 17.50
N GLN A 36 -2.63 -5.13 17.49
CA GLN A 36 -2.44 -6.54 17.16
C GLN A 36 -2.41 -6.82 15.64
N GLY A 37 -2.52 -5.79 14.80
CA GLY A 37 -2.49 -5.92 13.34
C GLY A 37 -3.73 -6.62 12.77
N ARG A 38 -4.86 -6.59 13.48
CA ARG A 38 -6.14 -7.18 13.04
C ARG A 38 -6.98 -6.21 12.22
N GLU A 39 -6.70 -4.92 12.29
CA GLU A 39 -7.35 -3.86 11.52
C GLU A 39 -6.30 -2.89 10.97
N LYS A 40 -6.68 -2.04 10.02
CA LYS A 40 -5.77 -1.01 9.47
C LYS A 40 -5.49 0.04 10.54
N LEU A 41 -4.23 0.45 10.68
CA LEU A 41 -3.79 1.47 11.63
C LEU A 41 -2.96 2.53 10.90
N THR A 42 -3.30 3.80 11.10
CA THR A 42 -2.51 4.95 10.64
C THR A 42 -2.10 5.78 11.85
N MET A 43 -0.81 6.08 11.97
CA MET A 43 -0.28 6.96 13.00
C MET A 43 0.13 8.30 12.37
N VAL A 44 -0.41 9.40 12.89
CA VAL A 44 0.00 10.75 12.52
C VAL A 44 0.94 11.28 13.59
N VAL A 45 2.11 11.75 13.17
CA VAL A 45 3.18 12.22 14.05
C VAL A 45 3.36 13.71 13.86
N ASN A 46 3.19 14.48 14.94
CA ASN A 46 3.40 15.92 14.94
C ASN A 46 4.73 16.23 15.60
N LEU A 47 5.60 16.95 14.90
CA LEU A 47 6.95 17.33 15.37
C LEU A 47 7.09 18.85 15.35
N THR A 48 7.93 19.37 16.25
CA THR A 48 8.20 20.82 16.32
C THR A 48 9.59 21.12 15.76
N PRO A 49 9.74 21.94 14.71
CA PRO A 49 11.02 22.14 14.02
C PRO A 49 12.00 23.09 14.74
N LEU A 50 11.94 23.16 16.08
CA LEU A 50 12.85 24.00 16.88
C LEU A 50 13.89 23.12 17.57
N ASP A 51 15.14 23.58 17.58
CA ASP A 51 16.29 22.82 18.13
C ASP A 51 16.08 22.39 19.59
N LYS A 52 15.40 23.22 20.40
CA LYS A 52 15.08 22.90 21.80
C LYS A 52 14.23 21.63 21.97
N TYR A 53 13.52 21.20 20.93
CA TYR A 53 12.70 19.99 20.92
C TYR A 53 13.37 18.82 20.20
N TYR A 54 14.66 18.92 19.83
CA TYR A 54 15.37 17.87 19.11
C TYR A 54 15.30 16.51 19.83
N GLU A 55 15.61 16.49 21.13
CA GLU A 55 15.56 15.27 21.95
C GLU A 55 14.15 14.70 22.05
N GLU A 56 13.14 15.56 22.23
CA GLU A 56 11.74 15.13 22.32
C GLU A 56 11.24 14.57 20.98
N ASN A 57 11.53 15.25 19.86
CA ASN A 57 11.22 14.79 18.52
C ASN A 57 11.91 13.46 18.19
N SER A 58 13.17 13.28 18.62
CA SER A 58 13.90 12.01 18.48
C SER A 58 13.17 10.86 19.19
N ASN A 59 12.71 11.09 20.42
CA ASN A 59 11.93 10.11 21.16
C ASN A 59 10.59 9.78 20.48
N VAL A 60 9.89 10.79 19.94
CA VAL A 60 8.64 10.60 19.18
C VAL A 60 8.89 9.79 17.90
N LEU A 61 9.97 10.08 17.18
CA LEU A 61 10.35 9.36 15.96
C LEU A 61 10.75 7.91 16.24
N ASN A 62 11.50 7.67 17.32
CA ASN A 62 11.85 6.32 17.77
C ASN A 62 10.59 5.51 18.07
N PHE A 63 9.61 6.12 18.74
CA PHE A 63 8.33 5.49 19.01
C PHE A 63 7.54 5.18 17.72
N ALA A 64 7.52 6.12 16.75
CA ALA A 64 6.86 5.92 15.46
C ALA A 64 7.55 4.80 14.63
N SER A 65 8.88 4.70 14.71
CA SER A 65 9.66 3.65 14.06
C SER A 65 9.27 2.25 14.55
N ILE A 66 9.05 2.09 15.86
CA ILE A 66 8.54 0.83 16.43
C ILE A 66 7.15 0.50 15.88
N ALA A 67 6.25 1.49 15.83
CA ALA A 67 4.89 1.31 15.33
C ALA A 67 4.83 0.90 13.85
N ARG A 68 5.81 1.32 13.03
CA ARG A 68 5.93 0.90 11.63
C ARG A 68 6.14 -0.60 11.46
N ASN A 69 6.75 -1.25 12.45
CA ASN A 69 7.11 -2.68 12.39
C ASN A 69 5.98 -3.60 12.90
N ILE A 70 4.76 -3.09 13.11
CA ILE A 70 3.61 -3.92 13.46
C ILE A 70 3.22 -4.77 12.24
N ILE A 71 3.16 -6.08 12.44
CA ILE A 71 2.77 -7.03 11.38
C ILE A 71 1.25 -7.06 11.26
N PHE A 72 0.73 -6.60 10.12
CA PHE A 72 -0.68 -6.71 9.80
C PHE A 72 -1.00 -8.07 9.20
N LYS A 73 -1.84 -8.85 9.89
CA LYS A 73 -2.35 -10.11 9.36
C LYS A 73 -3.58 -9.78 8.53
N SER A 74 -3.40 -9.48 7.24
CA SER A 74 -4.53 -9.27 6.35
C SER A 74 -5.30 -10.59 6.19
N SER A 75 -6.46 -10.69 6.84
CA SER A 75 -7.65 -11.31 6.27
C SER A 75 -8.82 -11.08 7.23
N ILE A 76 -9.39 -9.88 7.24
CA ILE A 76 -10.80 -9.78 7.64
C ILE A 76 -11.60 -10.06 6.36
N ALA A 77 -11.94 -11.32 6.15
CA ALA A 77 -13.21 -11.61 5.51
C ALA A 77 -14.27 -10.97 6.41
N PHE A 78 -14.90 -9.90 5.91
CA PHE A 78 -15.93 -9.16 6.64
C PHE A 78 -17.14 -10.07 6.88
N LYS A 79 -17.13 -10.84 7.97
CA LYS A 79 -18.32 -11.52 8.50
C LYS A 79 -18.96 -10.64 9.56
N ASN A 80 -19.57 -9.54 9.14
CA ASN A 80 -20.49 -8.78 9.99
C ASN A 80 -21.72 -8.44 9.15
N HIS A 81 -22.80 -9.20 9.37
CA HIS A 81 -24.09 -9.06 8.69
C HIS A 81 -24.76 -7.74 9.13
N THR A 82 -24.47 -6.65 8.42
CA THR A 82 -25.12 -5.35 8.61
C THR A 82 -25.49 -4.77 7.26
N ARG A 83 -26.48 -3.87 7.18
CA ARG A 83 -26.88 -3.27 5.91
C ARG A 83 -25.71 -2.58 5.16
N TYR A 84 -24.69 -2.14 5.90
CA TYR A 84 -23.46 -1.54 5.37
C TYR A 84 -22.50 -2.57 4.73
N SER A 85 -22.53 -3.84 5.15
CA SER A 85 -21.70 -4.89 4.56
C SER A 85 -22.15 -5.28 3.15
N ASN A 86 -23.46 -5.19 2.87
CA ASN A 86 -23.99 -5.44 1.52
C ASN A 86 -23.58 -4.31 0.57
N PHE A 87 -23.75 -3.06 0.99
CA PHE A 87 -23.30 -1.89 0.24
C PHE A 87 -21.78 -1.92 -0.07
N MET A 88 -20.96 -2.36 0.89
CA MET A 88 -19.52 -2.54 0.65
C MET A 88 -19.19 -3.78 -0.21
N GLY A 89 -20.06 -4.78 -0.23
CA GLY A 89 -19.97 -5.91 -1.16
C GLY A 89 -20.24 -5.46 -2.60
N ASP A 90 -21.29 -4.68 -2.79
CA ASP A 90 -21.67 -4.12 -4.10
C ASP A 90 -20.57 -3.20 -4.63
N ILE A 91 -20.06 -2.26 -3.82
CA ILE A 91 -18.92 -1.40 -4.21
C ILE A 91 -17.69 -2.22 -4.59
N ARG A 92 -17.42 -3.31 -3.88
CA ARG A 92 -16.24 -4.14 -4.14
C ARG A 92 -16.40 -4.95 -5.43
N TYR A 93 -17.61 -5.40 -5.73
CA TYR A 93 -17.95 -6.03 -7.00
C TYR A 93 -17.78 -5.05 -8.16
N ASP A 94 -18.32 -3.82 -8.03
CA ASP A 94 -18.20 -2.77 -9.04
C ASP A 94 -16.73 -2.40 -9.32
N ILE A 95 -15.88 -2.33 -8.28
CA ILE A 95 -14.44 -2.09 -8.43
C ILE A 95 -13.77 -3.23 -9.20
N GLU A 96 -14.07 -4.49 -8.87
CA GLU A 96 -13.49 -5.66 -9.55
C GLU A 96 -13.94 -5.75 -11.03
N GLU A 97 -15.15 -5.30 -11.36
CA GLU A 97 -15.64 -5.25 -12.74
C GLU A 97 -14.93 -4.14 -13.55
N VAL A 98 -14.74 -2.96 -12.94
CA VAL A 98 -13.99 -1.86 -13.55
C VAL A 98 -12.52 -2.21 -13.76
N ASP A 99 -11.87 -2.88 -12.80
CA ASP A 99 -10.47 -3.29 -12.92
C ASP A 99 -10.28 -4.31 -14.06
N LYS A 100 -11.21 -5.28 -14.22
CA LYS A 100 -11.17 -6.22 -15.35
C LYS A 100 -11.36 -5.52 -16.70
N ALA A 101 -12.32 -4.62 -16.81
CA ALA A 101 -12.57 -3.87 -18.05
C ALA A 101 -11.36 -2.98 -18.41
N LYS A 102 -10.66 -2.43 -17.41
CA LYS A 102 -9.42 -1.69 -17.63
C LYS A 102 -8.29 -2.58 -18.12
N ASP A 103 -8.11 -3.75 -17.53
CA ASP A 103 -7.07 -4.69 -17.93
C ASP A 103 -7.28 -5.16 -19.39
N GLU A 104 -8.53 -5.45 -19.76
CA GLU A 104 -8.90 -5.79 -21.14
C GLU A 104 -8.60 -4.64 -22.10
N TYR A 105 -9.01 -3.40 -21.76
CA TYR A 105 -8.72 -2.22 -22.57
C TYR A 105 -7.21 -1.94 -22.72
N ILE A 106 -6.43 -2.14 -21.67
CA ILE A 106 -4.96 -1.99 -21.71
C ILE A 106 -4.34 -3.04 -22.63
N GLN A 107 -4.85 -4.28 -22.59
CA GLN A 107 -4.38 -5.36 -23.42
C GLN A 107 -4.65 -5.10 -24.91
N ASP A 108 -5.85 -4.65 -25.26
CA ASP A 108 -6.20 -4.26 -26.63
C ASP A 108 -5.31 -3.12 -27.14
N LEU A 109 -5.11 -2.08 -26.33
CA LEU A 109 -4.20 -0.97 -26.67
C LEU A 109 -2.75 -1.46 -26.87
N ALA A 110 -2.29 -2.44 -26.08
CA ALA A 110 -0.94 -2.97 -26.21
C ALA A 110 -0.77 -3.75 -27.52
N GLU A 111 -1.77 -4.53 -27.92
CA GLU A 111 -1.77 -5.26 -29.20
C GLU A 111 -1.81 -4.29 -30.39
N GLU A 112 -2.62 -3.25 -30.34
CA GLU A 112 -2.68 -2.23 -31.40
C GLU A 112 -1.35 -1.49 -31.54
N ASN A 113 -0.74 -1.08 -30.42
CA ASN A 113 0.58 -0.44 -30.43
C ASN A 113 1.67 -1.36 -31.00
N ALA A 114 1.62 -2.66 -30.72
CA ALA A 114 2.58 -3.62 -31.28
C ALA A 114 2.46 -3.71 -32.81
N ARG A 115 1.23 -3.78 -33.34
CA ARG A 115 0.99 -3.80 -34.80
C ARG A 115 1.46 -2.51 -35.48
N LEU A 116 1.14 -1.36 -34.89
CA LEU A 116 1.57 -0.06 -35.42
C LEU A 116 3.09 0.08 -35.41
N HIS A 117 3.77 -0.46 -34.39
CA HIS A 117 5.24 -0.48 -34.36
C HIS A 117 5.84 -1.37 -35.46
N GLU A 118 5.26 -2.54 -35.74
CA GLU A 118 5.70 -3.39 -36.86
C GLU A 118 5.50 -2.70 -38.22
N GLU A 119 4.35 -2.05 -38.42
CA GLU A 119 4.06 -1.32 -39.66
C GLU A 119 5.03 -0.14 -39.85
N LEU A 120 5.28 0.63 -38.80
CA LEU A 120 6.27 1.71 -38.81
C LEU A 120 7.69 1.20 -39.11
N GLN A 121 8.09 0.04 -38.57
CA GLN A 121 9.38 -0.56 -38.89
C GLN A 121 9.47 -0.95 -40.37
N SER A 122 8.41 -1.55 -40.92
CA SER A 122 8.38 -1.96 -42.33
C SER A 122 8.50 -0.77 -43.29
N LEU A 123 7.78 0.32 -43.01
CA LEU A 123 7.82 1.56 -43.80
C LEU A 123 9.20 2.23 -43.71
N ARG A 124 9.81 2.23 -42.53
CA ARG A 124 11.18 2.76 -42.36
C ARG A 124 12.20 1.98 -43.17
N ALA A 125 12.13 0.65 -43.17
CA ALA A 125 13.03 -0.19 -43.97
C ALA A 125 12.89 0.07 -45.49
N GLN A 126 11.66 0.26 -45.98
CA GLN A 126 11.42 0.61 -47.39
C GLN A 126 12.00 1.98 -47.76
N LEU A 127 11.92 2.96 -46.87
CA LEU A 127 12.52 4.28 -47.09
C LEU A 127 14.05 4.21 -47.14
N GLU A 128 14.67 3.44 -46.24
CA GLU A 128 16.12 3.22 -46.25
C GLU A 128 16.59 2.54 -47.55
N GLU A 129 15.83 1.57 -48.08
CA GLU A 129 16.11 0.96 -49.38
C GLU A 129 16.03 1.98 -50.53
N GLN A 130 15.01 2.84 -50.53
CA GLN A 130 14.89 3.88 -51.56
C GLN A 130 16.03 4.90 -51.51
N GLU A 131 16.44 5.32 -50.31
CA GLU A 131 17.57 6.24 -50.13
C GLU A 131 18.89 5.62 -50.63
N GLN A 132 19.12 4.33 -50.38
CA GLN A 132 20.31 3.63 -50.87
C GLN A 132 20.33 3.51 -52.41
N ILE A 133 19.17 3.23 -53.03
CA ILE A 133 19.05 3.17 -54.49
C ILE A 133 19.32 4.55 -55.10
N LEU A 134 18.75 5.62 -54.53
CA LEU A 134 18.92 6.99 -55.01
C LEU A 134 20.37 7.47 -54.90
N HIS A 135 21.10 7.09 -53.83
CA HIS A 135 22.51 7.47 -53.65
C HIS A 135 23.50 6.64 -54.51
N SER A 136 23.05 5.54 -55.11
CA SER A 136 23.88 4.69 -55.98
C SER A 136 23.82 5.04 -57.47
N SER A 137 22.93 5.96 -57.87
CA SER A 137 22.77 6.48 -59.25
C SER A 137 23.42 7.84 -59.42
#